data_AF-A0A2G8LII0-F1
#
_entry.id   AF-A0A2G8LII0-F1
#
_cell.length_a   1.000
_cell.length_b   1.000
_cell.length_c   1.000
_cell.angle_alpha   90.00
_cell.angle_beta   90.00
_cell.angle_gamma   90.00
#
_symmetry.space_group_name_H-M   'P 1'
#
loop_
_entity.id
_entity.type
_entity.pdbx_description
1 polymer ?
#
loop_
_entity_poly.entity_id
_entity_poly.type
_entity_poly.pdbx_seq_one_letter_code
_entity_poly.pdbx_strand_id
1 'polypeptide(L)'
;MESVSPPEWLTRSKQALLKSQEWQEFQDQLTAAVDLHLTEVQLDNFRDLSEEAKRSLLQNALQSVHQGGSYARISARVSEIIAEHIHLNRKYHVDTMTTPEWASLQTQANAGLLHLLQKWPDLKSKLYRCFNIQLPQSLRRLVWSLYLENPQVKTKYLEKFRQNPESTMSLLDLEIVKNCDHLLQTEQTLQPLKTFSMTLQTSSSIIASDYMLALPFVYVTLATNPSTSLKVADTATTIEQFMTFMECRPVYMKESYTTEFEAVWTEFTDKVISRLGAADEDLLDM
;
A
#
# COMPACT_ATOMS: atom_id res chain seq x y z
N MET A 1 -5.73 7.19 -17.12
CA MET A 1 -5.00 5.96 -16.76
C MET A 1 -5.60 4.83 -17.56
N GLU A 2 -4.81 4.20 -18.43
CA GLU A 2 -5.28 3.08 -19.26
C GLU A 2 -5.82 1.97 -18.36
N SER A 3 -7.01 1.46 -18.67
CA SER A 3 -7.60 0.34 -17.95
C SER A 3 -6.79 -0.90 -18.25
N VAL A 4 -5.80 -1.20 -17.41
CA VAL A 4 -5.03 -2.44 -17.48
C VAL A 4 -6.03 -3.58 -17.35
N SER A 5 -6.13 -4.42 -18.38
CA SER A 5 -7.02 -5.58 -18.39
C SER A 5 -6.68 -6.49 -17.20
N PRO A 6 -7.67 -7.02 -16.45
CA PRO A 6 -7.41 -7.95 -15.37
C PRO A 6 -6.64 -9.16 -15.92
N PRO A 7 -5.68 -9.71 -15.15
CA PRO A 7 -5.02 -10.95 -15.54
C PRO A 7 -6.06 -12.03 -15.81
N GLU A 8 -5.79 -12.86 -16.82
CA GLU A 8 -6.74 -13.88 -17.27
C GLU A 8 -7.13 -14.84 -16.14
N TRP A 9 -6.17 -15.18 -15.28
CA TRP A 9 -6.42 -16.03 -14.12
C TRP A 9 -7.42 -15.41 -13.14
N LEU A 10 -7.34 -14.11 -12.87
CA LEU A 10 -8.25 -13.41 -11.97
C LEU A 10 -9.67 -13.39 -12.54
N THR A 11 -9.76 -13.24 -13.86
CA THR A 11 -11.04 -13.30 -14.59
C THR A 11 -11.66 -14.69 -14.52
N ARG A 12 -10.85 -15.74 -14.71
CA ARG A 12 -11.30 -17.14 -14.57
C ARG A 12 -11.72 -17.46 -13.12
N SER A 13 -10.95 -17.02 -12.13
CA SER A 13 -11.29 -17.18 -10.71
C SER A 13 -12.59 -16.47 -10.35
N LYS A 14 -12.81 -15.25 -10.86
CA LYS A 14 -14.08 -14.54 -10.70
C LYS A 14 -15.25 -15.31 -11.31
N GLN A 15 -15.08 -15.84 -12.53
CA GLN A 15 -16.13 -16.64 -13.18
C GLN A 15 -16.41 -17.94 -12.44
N ALA A 16 -15.39 -18.61 -11.90
CA ALA A 16 -15.55 -19.82 -11.09
C ALA A 16 -16.31 -19.53 -9.80
N LEU A 17 -16.02 -18.40 -9.13
CA LEU A 17 -16.75 -17.96 -7.95
C LEU A 17 -18.21 -17.63 -8.26
N LEU A 18 -18.49 -16.88 -9.33
CA LEU A 18 -19.86 -16.52 -9.71
C LEU A 18 -20.75 -17.73 -10.06
N LYS A 19 -20.14 -18.84 -10.47
CA LYS A 19 -20.83 -20.11 -10.74
C LYS A 19 -20.92 -21.02 -9.51
N SER A 20 -20.31 -20.64 -8.40
CA SER A 20 -20.25 -21.47 -7.21
C SER A 20 -21.55 -21.40 -6.41
N GLN A 21 -21.89 -22.50 -5.74
CA GLN A 21 -23.08 -22.57 -4.90
C GLN A 21 -22.94 -21.62 -3.69
N GLU A 22 -21.74 -21.46 -3.16
CA GLU A 22 -21.45 -20.56 -2.04
C GLU A 22 -21.72 -19.10 -2.41
N TRP A 23 -21.49 -18.71 -3.66
CA TRP A 23 -21.86 -17.38 -4.15
C TRP A 23 -23.37 -17.19 -4.23
N GLN A 24 -24.10 -18.19 -4.73
CA GLN A 24 -25.57 -18.14 -4.76
C GLN A 24 -26.17 -18.06 -3.36
N GLU A 25 -25.71 -18.90 -2.43
CA GLU A 25 -26.18 -18.90 -1.04
C GLU A 25 -25.88 -17.57 -0.32
N PHE A 26 -24.69 -17.00 -0.57
CA PHE A 26 -24.35 -15.68 -0.04
C PHE A 26 -25.24 -14.58 -0.65
N GLN A 27 -25.49 -14.63 -1.95
CA GLN A 27 -26.34 -13.67 -2.65
C GLN A 27 -27.78 -13.73 -2.15
N ASP A 28 -28.32 -14.91 -1.92
CA ASP A 28 -29.68 -15.10 -1.39
C ASP A 28 -29.80 -14.52 0.03
N GLN A 29 -28.80 -14.78 0.89
CA GLN A 29 -28.78 -14.22 2.25
C GLN A 29 -28.57 -12.70 2.28
N LEU A 30 -27.74 -12.17 1.40
CA LEU A 30 -27.55 -10.72 1.27
C LEU A 30 -28.83 -10.05 0.77
N THR A 31 -29.52 -10.65 -0.19
CA THR A 31 -30.79 -10.13 -0.72
C THR A 31 -31.85 -10.15 0.39
N ALA A 32 -31.97 -11.25 1.13
CA ALA A 32 -32.89 -11.33 2.27
C ALA A 32 -32.58 -10.29 3.36
N ALA A 33 -31.30 -10.02 3.64
CA ALA A 33 -30.89 -8.99 4.61
C ALA A 33 -31.20 -7.57 4.11
N VAL A 34 -31.05 -7.32 2.79
CA VAL A 34 -31.44 -6.07 2.16
C VAL A 34 -32.94 -5.86 2.23
N ASP A 35 -33.75 -6.88 1.91
CA ASP A 35 -35.21 -6.81 1.98
C ASP A 35 -35.71 -6.57 3.41
N LEU A 36 -35.06 -7.18 4.39
CA LEU A 36 -35.35 -6.95 5.81
C LEU A 36 -35.06 -5.50 6.22
N HIS A 37 -33.91 -4.95 5.84
CA HIS A 37 -33.59 -3.54 6.09
C HIS A 37 -34.47 -2.56 5.31
N LEU A 38 -34.91 -2.89 4.10
CA LEU A 38 -35.88 -2.08 3.36
C LEU A 38 -37.24 -2.05 4.07
N THR A 39 -37.66 -3.20 4.61
CA THR A 39 -38.89 -3.31 5.40
C THR A 39 -38.79 -2.50 6.70
N GLU A 40 -37.64 -2.54 7.38
CA GLU A 40 -37.38 -1.77 8.60
C GLU A 40 -37.38 -0.25 8.35
N VAL A 41 -36.90 0.19 7.20
CA VAL A 41 -36.87 1.60 6.79
C VAL A 41 -38.18 2.05 6.11
N GLN A 42 -39.17 1.15 5.96
CA GLN A 42 -40.47 1.38 5.30
C GLN A 42 -40.33 1.90 3.86
N LEU A 43 -39.37 1.37 3.11
CA LEU A 43 -39.17 1.71 1.71
C LEU A 43 -39.61 0.56 0.81
N ASP A 44 -40.51 0.85 -0.13
CA ASP A 44 -41.10 -0.15 -1.02
C ASP A 44 -40.13 -0.68 -2.08
N ASN A 45 -39.07 0.06 -2.42
CA ASN A 45 -38.13 -0.33 -3.48
C ASN A 45 -36.70 0.16 -3.26
N PHE A 46 -35.75 -0.77 -3.33
CA PHE A 46 -34.31 -0.49 -3.36
C PHE A 46 -33.90 0.46 -4.51
N ARG A 47 -34.67 0.47 -5.60
CA ARG A 47 -34.38 1.26 -6.81
C ARG A 47 -34.60 2.76 -6.62
N ASP A 48 -35.44 3.16 -5.67
CA ASP A 48 -35.83 4.55 -5.45
C ASP A 48 -34.87 5.30 -4.53
N LEU A 49 -33.89 4.58 -3.96
CA LEU A 49 -32.83 5.13 -3.12
C LEU A 49 -31.77 5.87 -3.96
N SER A 50 -31.18 6.93 -3.38
CA SER A 50 -29.94 7.51 -3.90
C SER A 50 -28.80 6.49 -3.86
N GLU A 51 -27.79 6.67 -4.71
CA GLU A 51 -26.65 5.74 -4.76
C GLU A 51 -25.90 5.67 -3.41
N GLU A 52 -25.83 6.78 -2.68
CA GLU A 52 -25.28 6.83 -1.31
C GLU A 52 -26.12 6.00 -0.33
N ALA A 53 -27.45 6.11 -0.40
CA ALA A 53 -28.34 5.34 0.46
C ALA A 53 -28.33 3.84 0.14
N LYS A 54 -28.23 3.48 -1.15
CA LYS A 54 -28.02 2.08 -1.57
C LYS A 54 -26.72 1.50 -1.01
N ARG A 55 -25.62 2.27 -1.07
CA ARG A 55 -24.33 1.83 -0.50
C ARG A 55 -24.41 1.64 1.01
N SER A 56 -25.03 2.59 1.73
CA SER A 56 -25.18 2.48 3.19
C SER A 56 -26.06 1.28 3.58
N LEU A 57 -27.17 1.06 2.89
CA LEU A 57 -28.06 -0.06 3.16
C LEU A 57 -27.38 -1.41 2.85
N LEU A 58 -26.66 -1.50 1.73
CA LEU A 58 -25.84 -2.68 1.40
C LEU A 58 -24.75 -2.92 2.43
N GLN A 59 -24.09 -1.87 2.93
CA GLN A 59 -23.05 -1.99 3.94
C GLN A 59 -23.60 -2.53 5.27
N ASN A 60 -24.78 -2.04 5.69
CA ASN A 60 -25.46 -2.52 6.89
C ASN A 60 -25.91 -3.99 6.73
N ALA A 61 -26.53 -4.33 5.60
CA ALA A 61 -26.92 -5.70 5.29
C ALA A 61 -25.71 -6.64 5.26
N LEU A 62 -24.60 -6.19 4.67
CA LEU A 62 -23.37 -6.97 4.60
C LEU A 62 -22.71 -7.14 5.97
N GLN A 63 -22.82 -6.15 6.86
CA GLN A 63 -22.37 -6.27 8.25
C GLN A 63 -23.19 -7.29 9.04
N SER A 64 -24.50 -7.37 8.79
CA SER A 64 -25.39 -8.40 9.36
C SER A 64 -25.05 -9.80 8.86
N VAL A 65 -24.70 -9.94 7.57
CA VAL A 65 -24.31 -11.23 6.97
C VAL A 65 -22.86 -11.62 7.30
N HIS A 66 -21.99 -10.66 7.66
CA HIS A 66 -20.56 -10.89 7.94
C HIS A 66 -20.33 -11.89 9.11
N GLN A 67 -21.24 -11.93 10.08
CA GLN A 67 -21.16 -12.90 11.19
C GLN A 67 -21.79 -14.26 10.85
N GLY A 68 -22.42 -14.39 9.68
CA GLY A 68 -23.10 -15.60 9.23
C GLY A 68 -22.17 -16.64 8.60
N GLY A 69 -22.60 -17.90 8.61
CA GLY A 69 -21.84 -19.01 8.03
C GLY A 69 -21.73 -18.98 6.50
N SER A 70 -22.53 -18.19 5.79
CA SER A 70 -22.40 -17.98 4.33
C SER A 70 -21.18 -17.13 3.97
N TYR A 71 -20.91 -16.07 4.74
CA TYR A 71 -19.74 -15.22 4.55
C TYR A 71 -18.43 -16.00 4.79
N ALA A 72 -18.38 -16.82 5.84
CA ALA A 72 -17.24 -17.69 6.10
C ALA A 72 -17.02 -18.71 4.96
N ARG A 73 -18.10 -19.33 4.46
CA ARG A 73 -18.05 -20.30 3.36
C ARG A 73 -17.59 -19.67 2.05
N ILE A 74 -18.10 -18.49 1.69
CA ILE A 74 -17.66 -17.81 0.48
C ILE A 74 -16.22 -17.31 0.59
N SER A 75 -15.80 -16.83 1.77
CA SER A 75 -14.40 -16.47 2.02
C SER A 75 -13.49 -17.69 1.86
N ALA A 76 -13.86 -18.84 2.41
CA ALA A 76 -13.12 -20.08 2.25
C ALA A 76 -13.05 -20.52 0.78
N ARG A 77 -14.16 -20.40 0.04
CA ARG A 77 -14.20 -20.73 -1.39
C ARG A 77 -13.32 -19.81 -2.24
N VAL A 78 -13.30 -18.51 -1.94
CA VAL A 78 -12.37 -17.55 -2.56
C VAL A 78 -10.92 -17.96 -2.30
N SER A 79 -10.59 -18.29 -1.04
CA SER A 79 -9.24 -18.77 -0.69
C SER A 79 -8.88 -20.05 -1.44
N GLU A 80 -9.83 -20.99 -1.57
CA GLU A 80 -9.62 -22.24 -2.29
C GLU A 80 -9.39 -22.01 -3.79
N ILE A 81 -10.20 -21.18 -4.47
CA ILE A 81 -10.03 -20.87 -5.90
C ILE A 81 -8.68 -20.19 -6.16
N ILE A 82 -8.26 -19.29 -5.27
CA ILE A 82 -6.94 -18.64 -5.36
C ILE A 82 -5.82 -19.66 -5.12
N ALA A 83 -5.96 -20.50 -4.10
CA ALA A 83 -5.01 -21.56 -3.81
C ALA A 83 -4.93 -22.56 -4.97
N GLU A 84 -6.04 -22.93 -5.58
CA GLU A 84 -6.10 -23.81 -6.75
C GLU A 84 -5.39 -23.18 -7.94
N HIS A 85 -5.51 -21.87 -8.17
CA HIS A 85 -4.72 -21.20 -9.20
C HIS A 85 -3.20 -21.30 -8.94
N ILE A 86 -2.78 -21.07 -7.69
CA ILE A 86 -1.38 -21.20 -7.27
C ILE A 86 -0.91 -22.66 -7.39
N HIS A 87 -1.75 -23.62 -6.99
CA HIS A 87 -1.46 -25.05 -7.00
C HIS A 87 -1.50 -25.66 -8.40
N LEU A 88 -2.40 -25.25 -9.29
CA LEU A 88 -2.45 -25.71 -10.68
C LEU A 88 -1.17 -25.30 -11.41
N ASN A 89 -0.71 -24.06 -11.22
CA ASN A 89 0.58 -23.62 -11.74
C ASN A 89 1.75 -24.45 -11.18
N ARG A 90 1.64 -24.93 -9.92
CA ARG A 90 2.62 -25.81 -9.27
C ARG A 90 2.53 -27.27 -9.74
N LYS A 91 1.32 -27.79 -10.03
CA LYS A 91 1.05 -29.20 -10.37
C LYS A 91 1.54 -29.56 -11.78
N TYR A 92 1.70 -28.58 -12.67
CA TYR A 92 2.39 -28.77 -13.95
C TYR A 92 3.94 -28.88 -13.81
N HIS A 93 4.52 -28.63 -12.63
CA HIS A 93 5.98 -28.55 -12.45
C HIS A 93 6.42 -29.10 -11.06
N VAL A 94 5.98 -30.31 -10.72
CA VAL A 94 6.12 -30.85 -9.35
C VAL A 94 7.56 -31.22 -8.96
N ASP A 95 8.54 -31.33 -9.88
CA ASP A 95 9.93 -31.62 -9.49
C ASP A 95 11.01 -30.75 -10.15
N THR A 96 10.65 -29.75 -10.94
CA THR A 96 11.62 -28.92 -11.69
C THR A 96 11.19 -27.46 -11.84
N MET A 97 10.62 -26.83 -10.80
CA MET A 97 10.45 -25.38 -10.83
C MET A 97 11.83 -24.72 -10.81
N THR A 98 12.30 -24.31 -11.99
CA THR A 98 13.49 -23.48 -12.10
C THR A 98 13.18 -22.09 -11.52
N THR A 99 14.17 -21.41 -10.92
CA THR A 99 14.03 -20.03 -10.41
C THR A 99 13.25 -19.05 -11.32
N PRO A 100 13.32 -19.10 -12.68
CA PRO A 100 12.51 -18.25 -13.55
C PRO A 100 11.00 -18.55 -13.57
N GLU A 101 10.56 -19.79 -13.35
CA GLU A 101 9.13 -20.15 -13.38
C GLU A 101 8.40 -19.66 -12.12
N TRP A 102 9.08 -19.75 -10.97
CA TRP A 102 8.62 -19.13 -9.73
C TRP A 102 8.50 -17.61 -9.86
N ALA A 103 9.49 -16.97 -10.50
CA ALA A 103 9.45 -15.53 -10.77
C ALA A 103 8.27 -15.15 -11.68
N SER A 104 7.91 -16.00 -12.66
CA SER A 104 6.74 -15.81 -13.52
C SER A 104 5.42 -15.88 -12.73
N LEU A 105 5.26 -16.89 -11.88
CA LEU A 105 4.09 -17.02 -10.99
C LEU A 105 3.96 -15.80 -10.06
N GLN A 106 5.06 -15.39 -9.45
CA GLN A 106 5.11 -14.22 -8.58
C GLN A 106 4.75 -12.94 -9.34
N THR A 107 5.17 -12.82 -10.60
CA THR A 107 4.80 -11.70 -11.48
C THR A 107 3.31 -11.70 -11.79
N GLN A 108 2.72 -12.85 -12.10
CA GLN A 108 1.29 -12.98 -12.37
C GLN A 108 0.42 -12.69 -11.13
N ALA A 109 0.83 -13.16 -9.96
CA ALA A 109 0.18 -12.88 -8.68
C ALA A 109 0.27 -11.38 -8.34
N ASN A 110 1.46 -10.78 -8.50
CA ASN A 110 1.68 -9.34 -8.30
C ASN A 110 0.80 -8.51 -9.25
N ALA A 111 0.66 -8.91 -10.52
CA ALA A 111 -0.20 -8.22 -11.48
C ALA A 111 -1.68 -8.28 -11.08
N GLY A 112 -2.16 -9.42 -10.55
CA GLY A 112 -3.54 -9.54 -10.07
C GLY A 112 -3.81 -8.71 -8.83
N LEU A 113 -2.88 -8.75 -7.86
CA LEU A 113 -2.96 -7.89 -6.68
C LEU A 113 -2.92 -6.41 -7.07
N LEU A 114 -2.09 -6.04 -8.04
CA LEU A 114 -1.99 -4.68 -8.58
C LEU A 114 -3.32 -4.21 -9.15
N HIS A 115 -3.97 -5.04 -9.98
CA HIS A 115 -5.28 -4.73 -10.54
C HIS A 115 -6.37 -4.61 -9.45
N LEU A 116 -6.36 -5.50 -8.44
CA LEU A 116 -7.34 -5.45 -7.34
C LEU A 116 -7.18 -4.18 -6.50
N LEU A 117 -5.95 -3.82 -6.12
CA LEU A 117 -5.70 -2.62 -5.31
C LEU A 117 -6.05 -1.33 -6.05
N GLN A 118 -5.86 -1.27 -7.37
CA GLN A 118 -6.29 -0.12 -8.19
C GLN A 118 -7.82 0.02 -8.25
N LYS A 119 -8.56 -1.10 -8.20
CA LYS A 119 -10.02 -1.11 -8.30
C LYS A 119 -10.74 -0.79 -6.98
N TRP A 120 -10.09 -1.01 -5.83
CA TRP A 120 -10.71 -0.92 -4.50
C TRP A 120 -9.96 0.09 -3.61
N PRO A 121 -10.18 1.40 -3.82
CA PRO A 121 -9.42 2.46 -3.13
C PRO A 121 -9.64 2.46 -1.61
N ASP A 122 -10.76 1.94 -1.11
CA ASP A 122 -11.02 1.87 0.34
C ASP A 122 -10.02 0.95 1.06
N LEU A 123 -9.44 -0.01 0.34
CA LEU A 123 -8.38 -0.87 0.87
C LEU A 123 -7.04 -0.13 1.00
N LYS A 124 -6.87 1.05 0.37
CA LYS A 124 -5.66 1.88 0.51
C LYS A 124 -5.39 2.23 1.98
N SER A 125 -6.45 2.50 2.73
CA SER A 125 -6.37 2.81 4.17
C SER A 125 -5.74 1.69 5.01
N LYS A 126 -5.74 0.44 4.53
CA LYS A 126 -5.16 -0.72 5.21
C LYS A 126 -3.71 -1.01 4.77
N LEU A 127 -3.21 -0.32 3.73
CA LEU A 127 -1.89 -0.54 3.15
C LEU A 127 -0.74 -0.10 4.07
N TYR A 128 -0.99 0.68 5.12
CA TYR A 128 0.03 1.02 6.13
C TYR A 128 0.70 -0.22 6.72
N ARG A 129 -0.05 -1.33 6.86
CA ARG A 129 0.48 -2.62 7.36
C ARG A 129 1.53 -3.20 6.44
N CYS A 130 1.41 -2.94 5.14
CA CYS A 130 2.31 -3.41 4.11
C CYS A 130 3.52 -2.49 3.90
N PHE A 131 3.56 -1.32 4.56
CA PHE A 131 4.59 -0.31 4.31
C PHE A 131 5.99 -0.80 4.70
N ASN A 132 6.13 -1.46 5.86
CA ASN A 132 7.40 -1.94 6.40
C ASN A 132 7.60 -3.45 6.27
N ILE A 133 6.77 -4.14 5.47
CA ILE A 133 6.91 -5.58 5.23
C ILE A 133 7.87 -5.82 4.05
N GLN A 134 8.60 -6.93 4.09
CA GLN A 134 9.37 -7.38 2.95
C GLN A 134 8.43 -7.79 1.81
N LEU A 135 8.37 -6.93 0.78
CA LEU A 135 7.55 -7.12 -0.41
C LEU A 135 8.44 -7.17 -1.66
N PRO A 136 8.01 -7.87 -2.72
CA PRO A 136 8.62 -7.77 -4.03
C PRO A 136 8.65 -6.30 -4.50
N GLN A 137 9.72 -5.86 -5.17
CA GLN A 137 9.93 -4.44 -5.48
C GLN A 137 8.80 -3.81 -6.29
N SER A 138 8.25 -4.53 -7.26
CA SER A 138 7.10 -4.08 -8.06
C SER A 138 5.85 -3.84 -7.20
N LEU A 139 5.61 -4.74 -6.24
CA LEU A 139 4.50 -4.62 -5.30
C LEU A 139 4.73 -3.50 -4.29
N ARG A 140 5.95 -3.39 -3.75
CA ARG A 140 6.34 -2.30 -2.85
C ARG A 140 6.12 -0.93 -3.49
N ARG A 141 6.55 -0.75 -4.74
CA ARG A 141 6.34 0.49 -5.50
C ARG A 141 4.87 0.87 -5.57
N LEU A 142 4.01 -0.10 -5.88
CA LEU A 142 2.57 0.13 -5.97
C LEU A 142 1.97 0.49 -4.61
N VAL A 143 2.25 -0.31 -3.58
CA VAL A 143 1.76 -0.08 -2.22
C VAL A 143 2.13 1.33 -1.78
N TRP A 144 3.38 1.75 -2.00
CA TRP A 144 3.81 3.11 -1.70
C TRP A 144 3.13 4.16 -2.57
N SER A 145 2.94 3.92 -3.88
CA SER A 145 2.23 4.86 -4.75
C SER A 145 0.76 5.06 -4.38
N LEU A 146 0.11 4.03 -3.81
CA LEU A 146 -1.30 4.09 -3.42
C LEU A 146 -1.48 4.60 -1.99
N TYR A 147 -0.56 4.26 -1.09
CA TYR A 147 -0.61 4.65 0.32
C TYR A 147 -0.10 6.08 0.54
N LEU A 148 0.98 6.47 -0.15
CA LEU A 148 1.61 7.79 -0.07
C LEU A 148 1.20 8.68 -1.26
N GLU A 149 0.02 8.46 -1.83
CA GLU A 149 -0.50 9.26 -2.93
C GLU A 149 -0.78 10.69 -2.46
N ASN A 150 -0.12 11.68 -3.07
CA ASN A 150 -0.35 13.08 -2.79
C ASN A 150 -0.25 13.90 -4.09
N PRO A 151 -1.38 14.02 -4.81
CA PRO A 151 -1.41 14.68 -6.12
C PRO A 151 -0.97 16.15 -6.08
N GLN A 152 -1.13 16.81 -4.93
CA GLN A 152 -0.73 18.22 -4.77
C GLN A 152 0.79 18.38 -4.84
N VAL A 153 1.53 17.52 -4.12
CA VAL A 153 3.01 17.53 -4.14
C VAL A 153 3.52 17.23 -5.54
N LYS A 154 2.95 16.20 -6.19
CA LYS A 154 3.32 15.80 -7.55
C LYS A 154 3.11 16.92 -8.55
N THR A 155 1.95 17.57 -8.50
CA THR A 155 1.59 18.66 -9.43
C THR A 155 2.51 19.87 -9.23
N LYS A 156 2.74 20.27 -7.97
CA LYS A 156 3.67 21.36 -7.61
C LYS A 156 5.09 21.09 -8.11
N TYR A 157 5.58 19.86 -8.02
CA TYR A 157 6.88 19.47 -8.56
C TYR A 157 6.92 19.60 -10.10
N LEU A 158 5.93 19.04 -10.80
CA LEU A 158 5.89 19.07 -12.26
C LEU A 158 5.73 20.50 -12.82
N GLU A 159 4.96 21.36 -12.15
CA GLU A 159 4.82 22.76 -12.52
C GLU A 159 6.15 23.52 -12.38
N LYS A 160 6.86 23.33 -11.27
CA LYS A 160 8.20 23.92 -11.09
C LYS A 160 9.20 23.42 -12.12
N PHE A 161 9.19 22.12 -12.39
CA PHE A 161 10.07 21.51 -13.41
C PHE A 161 9.80 22.09 -14.81
N ARG A 162 8.52 22.32 -15.16
CA ARG A 162 8.14 22.96 -16.43
C ARG A 162 8.55 24.43 -16.50
N GLN A 163 8.45 25.16 -15.39
CA GLN A 163 8.77 26.58 -15.34
C GLN A 163 10.28 26.84 -15.41
N ASN A 164 11.07 26.10 -14.64
CA ASN A 164 12.54 26.17 -14.72
C ASN A 164 13.17 24.89 -14.12
N PRO A 165 13.77 24.01 -14.94
CA PRO A 165 14.45 22.81 -14.46
C PRO A 165 15.54 23.10 -13.43
N GLU A 166 16.29 24.19 -13.56
CA GLU A 166 17.36 24.53 -12.61
C GLU A 166 16.80 25.02 -11.26
N SER A 167 15.59 25.58 -11.25
CA SER A 167 14.90 25.99 -10.01
C SER A 167 14.37 24.81 -9.18
N THR A 168 14.44 23.59 -9.74
CA THR A 168 14.10 22.38 -8.99
C THR A 168 15.23 21.89 -8.09
N MET A 169 16.42 22.48 -8.18
CA MET A 169 17.52 22.31 -7.23
C MET A 169 17.66 23.59 -6.38
N SER A 170 17.47 23.46 -5.07
CA SER A 170 17.85 24.47 -4.09
C SER A 170 19.38 24.55 -3.98
N LEU A 171 19.92 25.70 -3.54
CA LEU A 171 21.35 25.83 -3.20
C LEU A 171 21.76 24.88 -2.06
N LEU A 172 20.82 24.53 -1.18
CA LEU A 172 21.00 23.53 -0.12
C LEU A 172 21.05 22.10 -0.69
N ASP A 173 20.43 21.85 -1.85
CA ASP A 173 20.44 20.54 -2.51
C ASP A 173 21.81 20.19 -3.08
N LEU A 174 22.71 21.17 -3.24
CA LEU A 174 24.09 20.94 -3.72
C LEU A 174 24.95 20.24 -2.66
N GLU A 175 24.75 20.58 -1.39
CA GLU A 175 25.38 19.87 -0.26
C GLU A 175 24.78 18.47 -0.08
N ILE A 176 23.46 18.34 -0.30
CA ILE A 176 22.74 17.06 -0.32
C ILE A 176 23.30 16.14 -1.40
N VAL A 177 23.43 16.65 -2.63
CA VAL A 177 23.99 15.91 -3.76
C VAL A 177 25.41 15.47 -3.46
N LYS A 178 26.26 16.35 -2.91
CA LYS A 178 27.64 16.00 -2.52
C LYS A 178 27.69 14.90 -1.46
N ASN A 179 26.83 14.96 -0.45
CA ASN A 179 26.78 13.95 0.62
C ASN A 179 26.24 12.61 0.10
N CYS A 180 25.22 12.64 -0.76
CA CYS A 180 24.72 11.46 -1.47
C CYS A 180 25.81 10.86 -2.36
N ASP A 181 26.51 11.66 -3.16
CA ASP A 181 27.59 11.21 -4.04
C ASP A 181 28.74 10.60 -3.23
N HIS A 182 29.08 11.20 -2.09
CA HIS A 182 30.08 10.65 -1.17
C HIS A 182 29.65 9.28 -0.63
N LEU A 183 28.42 9.15 -0.11
CA LEU A 183 27.86 7.90 0.39
C LEU A 183 27.78 6.81 -0.69
N LEU A 184 27.39 7.18 -1.92
CA LEU A 184 27.36 6.27 -3.07
C LEU A 184 28.76 5.77 -3.46
N GLN A 185 29.81 6.56 -3.21
CA GLN A 185 31.19 6.19 -3.48
C GLN A 185 31.81 5.35 -2.35
N THR A 186 31.48 5.62 -1.09
CA THR A 186 32.06 4.95 0.08
C THR A 186 31.36 3.64 0.44
N GLU A 187 30.03 3.56 0.30
CA GLU A 187 29.26 2.40 0.74
C GLU A 187 29.12 1.34 -0.36
N GLN A 188 29.66 0.14 -0.11
CA GLN A 188 29.57 -0.98 -1.06
C GLN A 188 28.13 -1.50 -1.26
N THR A 189 27.27 -1.33 -0.27
CA THR A 189 25.85 -1.72 -0.33
C THR A 189 25.04 -0.81 -1.26
N LEU A 190 25.53 0.40 -1.56
CA LEU A 190 24.88 1.40 -2.41
C LEU A 190 25.44 1.42 -3.84
N GLN A 191 26.33 0.49 -4.21
CA GLN A 191 26.86 0.35 -5.57
C GLN A 191 25.80 0.27 -6.67
N PRO A 192 24.63 -0.39 -6.46
CA PRO A 192 23.54 -0.39 -7.45
C PRO A 192 22.93 1.00 -7.73
N LEU A 193 23.18 1.98 -6.87
CA LEU A 193 22.61 3.32 -6.92
C LEU A 193 23.58 4.36 -7.51
N LYS A 194 24.81 3.97 -7.89
CA LYS A 194 25.85 4.89 -8.39
C LYS A 194 25.50 5.69 -9.64
N THR A 195 24.50 5.25 -10.40
CA THR A 195 23.98 5.96 -11.58
C THR A 195 22.89 6.98 -11.24
N PHE A 196 22.48 7.11 -9.97
CA PHE A 196 21.39 7.98 -9.53
C PHE A 196 21.93 9.31 -8.97
N SER A 197 21.59 10.42 -9.62
CA SER A 197 21.75 11.75 -9.04
C SER A 197 20.42 12.15 -8.36
N MET A 198 20.40 12.16 -7.03
CA MET A 198 19.21 12.55 -6.25
C MET A 198 19.14 14.09 -6.14
N THR A 199 18.09 14.69 -6.69
CA THR A 199 17.70 16.08 -6.44
C THR A 199 16.48 16.09 -5.52
N LEU A 200 16.74 16.05 -4.21
CA LEU A 200 15.69 16.08 -3.19
C LEU A 200 15.37 17.54 -2.87
N GLN A 201 14.30 18.06 -3.45
CA GLN A 201 13.79 19.40 -3.15
C GLN A 201 13.50 19.54 -1.66
N THR A 202 14.37 20.22 -0.92
CA THR A 202 14.08 20.52 0.48
C THR A 202 14.05 22.00 0.79
N SER A 203 13.00 22.34 1.54
CA SER A 203 12.70 23.72 1.96
C SER A 203 13.46 24.10 3.23
N SER A 204 14.15 23.14 3.84
CA SER A 204 14.93 23.26 5.08
C SER A 204 16.13 22.32 5.02
N SER A 205 17.19 22.66 5.76
CA SER A 205 18.35 21.79 5.98
C SER A 205 17.88 20.42 6.47
N ILE A 206 18.08 19.38 5.66
CA ILE A 206 17.83 17.99 6.06
C ILE A 206 19.04 17.50 6.87
N ILE A 207 18.80 16.76 7.94
CA ILE A 207 19.85 16.11 8.74
C ILE A 207 20.34 14.85 8.00
N ALA A 208 21.62 14.50 8.15
CA ALA A 208 22.24 13.34 7.49
C ALA A 208 21.41 12.03 7.56
N SER A 209 20.72 11.80 8.67
CA SER A 209 19.85 10.63 8.91
C SER A 209 18.62 10.58 8.02
N ASP A 210 18.05 11.72 7.66
CA ASP A 210 16.83 11.81 6.86
C ASP A 210 17.10 11.51 5.37
N TYR A 211 18.35 11.68 4.89
CA TYR A 211 18.74 11.20 3.56
C TYR A 211 18.69 9.68 3.45
N MET A 212 19.04 8.98 4.53
CA MET A 212 18.99 7.51 4.54
C MET A 212 17.55 7.01 4.39
N LEU A 213 16.55 7.82 4.74
CA LEU A 213 15.13 7.51 4.55
C LEU A 213 14.67 7.67 3.10
N ALA A 214 15.41 8.39 2.25
CA ALA A 214 15.12 8.52 0.82
C ALA A 214 15.61 7.30 0.01
N LEU A 215 16.68 6.63 0.48
CA LEU A 215 17.31 5.50 -0.22
C LEU A 215 16.35 4.36 -0.59
N PRO A 216 15.42 3.91 0.28
CA PRO A 216 14.48 2.86 -0.07
C PRO A 216 13.56 3.23 -1.25
N PHE A 217 13.11 4.48 -1.32
CA PHE A 217 12.28 4.99 -2.42
C PHE A 217 13.02 4.97 -3.75
N VAL A 218 14.28 5.43 -3.73
CA VAL A 218 15.14 5.42 -4.91
C VAL A 218 15.46 4.00 -5.37
N TYR A 219 15.80 3.11 -4.45
CA TYR A 219 16.12 1.72 -4.74
C TYR A 219 14.94 0.98 -5.39
N VAL A 220 13.72 1.20 -4.88
CA VAL A 220 12.50 0.61 -5.46
C VAL A 220 12.19 1.15 -6.85
N THR A 221 12.40 2.45 -7.09
CA THR A 221 12.20 3.04 -8.42
C THR A 221 13.20 2.51 -9.43
N LEU A 222 14.50 2.44 -9.08
CA LEU A 222 15.54 1.93 -9.97
C LEU A 222 15.37 0.46 -10.31
N ALA A 223 15.00 -0.37 -9.32
CA ALA A 223 14.85 -1.79 -9.56
C ALA A 223 13.65 -2.13 -10.48
N THR A 224 12.68 -1.21 -10.60
CA THR A 224 11.53 -1.35 -11.50
C THR A 224 11.75 -0.70 -12.88
N ASN A 225 12.73 0.19 -12.99
CA ASN A 225 13.12 0.87 -14.23
C ASN A 225 14.65 0.90 -14.33
N PRO A 226 15.30 -0.16 -14.86
CA PRO A 226 16.76 -0.26 -14.90
C PRO A 226 17.41 0.67 -15.94
N SER A 227 16.66 1.59 -16.54
CA SER A 227 17.18 2.58 -17.47
C SER A 227 18.19 3.48 -16.76
N THR A 228 19.32 3.75 -17.43
CA THR A 228 20.39 4.64 -16.95
C THR A 228 19.97 6.09 -16.72
N SER A 229 18.76 6.47 -17.16
CA SER A 229 18.15 7.77 -16.87
C SER A 229 16.71 7.58 -16.39
N LEU A 230 16.37 8.21 -15.26
CA LEU A 230 14.99 8.24 -14.79
C LEU A 230 14.18 9.24 -15.60
N LYS A 231 12.96 8.82 -15.96
CA LYS A 231 11.98 9.72 -16.54
C LYS A 231 11.52 10.70 -15.46
N VAL A 232 11.23 11.94 -15.86
CA VAL A 232 10.70 13.00 -14.99
C VAL A 232 9.47 12.53 -14.20
N ALA A 233 8.63 11.70 -14.82
CA ALA A 233 7.44 11.13 -14.18
C ALA A 233 7.77 10.16 -13.01
N ASP A 234 8.84 9.39 -13.14
CA ASP A 234 9.31 8.47 -12.09
C ASP A 234 9.91 9.27 -10.93
N THR A 235 10.73 10.28 -11.24
CA THR A 235 11.30 11.20 -10.24
C THR A 235 10.21 11.95 -9.48
N ALA A 236 9.21 12.48 -10.18
CA ALA A 236 8.07 13.17 -9.55
C ALA A 236 7.29 12.24 -8.60
N THR A 237 7.15 10.96 -8.96
CA THR A 237 6.47 9.96 -8.12
C THR A 237 7.29 9.60 -6.90
N THR A 238 8.62 9.47 -7.03
CA THR A 238 9.51 9.24 -5.88
C THR A 238 9.51 10.42 -4.91
N ILE A 239 9.52 11.66 -5.43
CA ILE A 239 9.46 12.88 -4.60
C ILE A 239 8.11 12.99 -3.90
N GLU A 240 7.01 12.73 -4.60
CA GLU A 240 5.67 12.65 -4.01
C GLU A 240 5.62 11.68 -2.83
N GLN A 241 6.11 10.45 -3.02
CA GLN A 241 6.13 9.44 -1.97
C GLN A 241 7.00 9.85 -0.78
N PHE A 242 8.22 10.33 -1.04
CA PHE A 242 9.15 10.73 0.01
C PHE A 242 8.60 11.90 0.84
N MET A 243 8.11 12.96 0.19
CA MET A 243 7.57 14.13 0.91
C MET A 243 6.34 13.75 1.74
N THR A 244 5.44 12.95 1.17
CA THR A 244 4.25 12.46 1.89
C THR A 244 4.64 11.58 3.07
N PHE A 245 5.65 10.73 2.93
CA PHE A 245 6.20 9.95 4.05
C PHE A 245 6.78 10.86 5.14
N MET A 246 7.54 11.90 4.78
CA MET A 246 8.13 12.83 5.73
C MET A 246 7.09 13.64 6.51
N GLU A 247 5.96 13.97 5.88
CA GLU A 247 4.81 14.61 6.53
C GLU A 247 4.07 13.64 7.48
N CYS A 248 3.84 12.40 7.03
CA CYS A 248 3.11 11.37 7.78
C CYS A 248 3.96 10.58 8.78
N ARG A 249 5.27 10.82 8.87
CA ARG A 249 6.16 10.02 9.72
C ARG A 249 5.74 10.11 11.19
N PRO A 250 5.81 9.00 11.93
CA PRO A 250 5.51 9.01 13.36
C PRO A 250 6.33 10.06 14.10
N VAL A 251 5.74 10.68 15.13
CA VAL A 251 6.38 11.78 15.86
C VAL A 251 7.71 11.37 16.49
N TYR A 252 7.85 10.10 16.90
CA TYR A 252 9.12 9.58 17.44
C TYR A 252 10.24 9.45 16.38
N MET A 253 9.92 9.53 15.09
CA MET A 253 10.91 9.64 14.00
C MET A 253 11.18 11.10 13.63
N LYS A 254 10.45 12.05 14.22
CA LYS A 254 10.75 13.48 14.15
C LYS A 254 11.78 13.80 15.23
N GLU A 255 12.49 14.90 15.03
CA GLU A 255 13.61 15.34 15.87
C GLU A 255 13.32 15.26 17.38
N SER A 256 14.22 14.61 18.11
CA SER A 256 14.12 14.36 19.55
C SER A 256 14.23 15.60 20.44
N TYR A 257 14.46 16.76 19.84
CA TYR A 257 14.59 18.06 20.50
C TYR A 257 13.41 19.00 20.21
N THR A 258 12.35 18.49 19.56
CA THR A 258 11.10 19.24 19.44
C THR A 258 10.27 19.04 20.69
N THR A 259 9.63 20.11 21.18
CA THR A 259 8.74 20.04 22.36
C THR A 259 7.57 19.07 22.16
N GLU A 260 7.17 18.84 20.91
CA GLU A 260 6.18 17.81 20.53
C GLU A 260 6.72 16.38 20.72
N PHE A 261 8.00 16.14 20.41
CA PHE A 261 8.62 14.84 20.65
C PHE A 261 8.71 14.53 22.14
N GLU A 262 9.15 15.47 22.97
CA GLU A 262 9.25 15.27 24.43
C GLU A 262 7.87 14.96 25.04
N ALA A 263 6.83 15.68 24.63
CA ALA A 263 5.46 15.46 25.08
C ALA A 263 4.93 14.07 24.67
N VAL A 264 5.09 13.69 23.39
CA VAL A 264 4.62 12.39 22.89
C VAL A 264 5.45 11.23 23.46
N TRP A 265 6.75 11.43 23.68
CA TRP A 265 7.61 10.43 24.29
C TRP A 265 7.21 10.19 25.75
N THR A 266 6.90 11.25 26.49
CA THR A 266 6.42 11.13 27.88
C THR A 266 5.08 10.40 27.93
N GLU A 267 4.12 10.77 27.06
CA GLU A 267 2.83 10.06 26.97
C GLU A 267 3.00 8.58 26.60
N PHE A 268 3.86 8.26 25.64
CA PHE A 268 4.14 6.88 25.24
C PHE A 268 4.77 6.09 26.39
N THR A 269 5.76 6.67 27.06
CA THR A 269 6.48 6.02 28.17
C THR A 269 5.53 5.78 29.34
N ASP A 270 4.68 6.73 29.68
CA ASP A 270 3.65 6.60 30.73
C ASP A 270 2.64 5.49 30.39
N LYS A 271 2.24 5.36 29.12
CA LYS A 271 1.33 4.32 28.65
C LYS A 271 1.97 2.92 28.74
N VAL A 272 3.26 2.82 28.43
CA VAL A 272 4.02 1.58 28.54
C VAL A 272 4.22 1.20 30.01
N ILE A 273 4.61 2.15 30.86
CA ILE A 273 4.75 1.96 32.31
C ILE A 273 3.42 1.52 32.93
N SER A 274 2.31 2.18 32.59
CA SER A 274 0.98 1.81 33.07
C SER A 274 0.57 0.40 32.68
N ARG A 275 0.86 -0.02 31.43
CA ARG A 275 0.55 -1.39 30.99
C ARG A 275 1.46 -2.44 31.59
N LEU A 276 2.74 -2.12 31.81
CA LEU A 276 3.66 -3.00 32.51
C LEU A 276 3.28 -3.14 33.98
N GLY A 277 2.92 -2.04 34.66
CA GLY A 277 2.45 -2.06 36.05
C GLY A 277 1.16 -2.87 36.22
N ALA A 278 0.18 -2.70 35.33
CA ALA A 278 -1.05 -3.50 35.36
C ALA A 278 -0.76 -5.00 35.13
N ALA A 279 0.16 -5.33 34.23
CA ALA A 279 0.57 -6.72 33.99
C ALA A 279 1.38 -7.33 35.16
N ASP A 280 2.09 -6.50 35.92
CA ASP A 280 2.87 -6.92 37.10
C ASP A 280 1.98 -7.09 38.34
N GLU A 281 0.94 -6.27 38.50
CA GLU A 281 -0.12 -6.47 39.51
C GLU A 281 -0.91 -7.75 39.24
N ASP A 282 -1.28 -8.02 37.98
CA ASP A 282 -1.94 -9.28 37.58
C ASP A 282 -1.08 -10.53 37.83
N LEU A 283 0.25 -10.38 37.91
CA LEU A 283 1.19 -11.46 38.23
C LEU A 283 1.39 -11.68 39.74
N LEU A 284 1.10 -10.67 40.57
CA LEU A 284 1.18 -10.74 42.03
C LEU A 284 -0.12 -11.21 42.69
N ASP A 285 -1.26 -11.12 41.97
CA ASP A 285 -2.58 -11.61 42.39
C ASP A 285 -2.88 -13.06 41.94
N MET A 286 -1.90 -13.80 41.40
CA MET A 286 -1.93 -15.26 41.18
C MET A 286 -1.18 -16.02 42.27
#